data_AF-Q1CZJ9-F1
#
_entry.id   AF-Q1CZJ9-F1
#
_cell.length_a   1.000
_cell.length_b   1.000
_cell.length_c   1.000
_cell.angle_alpha   90.00
_cell.angle_beta   90.00
_cell.angle_gamma   90.00
#
_symmetry.space_group_name_H-M   'P 1'
#
loop_
_entity.id
_entity.type
_entity.pdbx_description
1 polymer ?
#
loop_
_entity_poly.entity_id
_entity_poly.type
_entity_poly.pdbx_seq_one_letter_code
_entity_poly.pdbx_strand_id
1 'polypeptide(L)'
;MRPLRLGHGQGLLLLGGGRSARKQERGGEDVAHASSNPRGKGGAPFVERCGTAYTRRPRGRSKRLACWRIPDAMETEDDAPRHLRLAGIIRLGLGGGRGPRDAYVFDPHRLALPAWACALGDTEGPALLVTLDRHLDTVMPRAPAAVPDRTAGLRALDEHARWALDVRNYDHILAAMEAGLVGDALLIARARPRGAFTGDTYVDSRGRPHRLVAVPTVDRAAEAYSRPAPGDAVRDVLDAAGRVLLDVDLDCFTSLSDADPTTVLPWPRQVIREFLLPEDSEPFWDAVLRKTVALTLAREPHHCGGLLASGDLFQDAAQVLFRELLRTEPP
;
A
#
# COMPACT_ATOMS: atom_id res chain seq x y z
N MET A 1 68.42 27.00 -9.06
CA MET A 1 67.07 26.67 -9.57
C MET A 1 66.07 26.81 -8.42
N ARG A 2 65.06 27.66 -8.59
CA ARG A 2 64.04 27.99 -7.58
C ARG A 2 62.92 26.92 -7.55
N PRO A 3 62.26 26.67 -6.41
CA PRO A 3 60.97 26.00 -6.38
C PRO A 3 59.83 27.03 -6.46
N LEU A 4 58.75 26.72 -7.15
CA LEU A 4 57.51 27.51 -7.14
C LEU A 4 56.33 26.62 -6.75
N ARG A 5 55.62 27.12 -5.71
CA ARG A 5 54.45 26.55 -5.05
C ARG A 5 53.25 26.55 -6.01
N LEU A 6 52.46 25.48 -5.97
CA LEU A 6 51.10 25.45 -6.52
C LEU A 6 50.12 25.88 -5.42
N GLY A 7 49.34 26.93 -5.71
CA GLY A 7 48.33 27.50 -4.82
C GLY A 7 46.97 26.82 -4.99
N HIS A 8 46.23 26.78 -3.87
CA HIS A 8 44.84 26.39 -3.78
C HIS A 8 43.92 27.41 -4.47
N GLY A 9 42.95 26.92 -5.26
CA GLY A 9 41.79 27.68 -5.72
C GLY A 9 40.52 27.11 -5.09
N GLN A 10 39.94 27.83 -4.14
CA GLN A 10 38.56 27.63 -3.68
C GLN A 10 37.62 28.37 -4.63
N GLY A 11 36.69 27.66 -5.26
CA GLY A 11 35.58 28.22 -6.04
C GLY A 11 34.33 28.29 -5.17
N LEU A 12 33.98 29.49 -4.73
CA LEU A 12 32.73 29.81 -4.04
C LEU A 12 31.70 30.22 -5.12
N LEU A 13 30.66 29.41 -5.35
CA LEU A 13 29.56 29.76 -6.25
C LEU A 13 28.39 30.36 -5.44
N LEU A 14 28.16 31.66 -5.65
CA LEU A 14 27.01 32.42 -5.16
C LEU A 14 25.76 32.03 -5.95
N LEU A 15 24.73 31.50 -5.27
CA LEU A 15 23.39 31.36 -5.82
C LEU A 15 22.59 32.65 -5.60
N GLY A 16 22.15 33.24 -6.71
CA GLY A 16 21.35 34.46 -6.77
C GLY A 16 19.91 34.25 -6.32
N GLY A 17 19.38 35.26 -5.61
CA GLY A 17 17.99 35.32 -5.16
C GLY A 17 17.01 35.64 -6.28
N GLY A 18 15.95 34.85 -6.36
CA GLY A 18 14.75 35.11 -7.17
C GLY A 18 13.70 35.86 -6.35
N ARG A 19 13.30 37.04 -6.83
CA ARG A 19 12.28 37.90 -6.23
C ARG A 19 10.87 37.36 -6.48
N SER A 20 10.07 37.48 -5.43
CA SER A 20 8.62 37.31 -5.37
C SER A 20 7.87 38.27 -6.31
N ALA A 21 6.88 37.75 -7.03
CA ALA A 21 5.87 38.53 -7.72
C ALA A 21 4.46 38.09 -7.27
N ARG A 22 3.86 38.90 -6.39
CA ARG A 22 2.43 38.92 -6.09
C ARG A 22 1.67 39.56 -7.26
N LYS A 23 0.59 38.94 -7.72
CA LYS A 23 -0.51 39.61 -8.45
C LYS A 23 -1.78 38.76 -8.26
N GLN A 24 -2.64 39.12 -7.32
CA GLN A 24 -3.79 40.03 -7.45
C GLN A 24 -5.04 39.27 -7.87
N GLU A 25 -5.81 38.88 -6.86
CA GLU A 25 -7.18 38.38 -6.96
C GLU A 25 -8.10 39.46 -7.52
N ARG A 26 -8.98 39.08 -8.44
CA ARG A 26 -10.18 39.84 -8.79
C ARG A 26 -11.38 38.94 -8.57
N GLY A 27 -12.27 39.40 -7.70
CA GLY A 27 -13.58 38.81 -7.47
C GLY A 27 -14.53 39.00 -8.64
N GLY A 28 -15.51 38.12 -8.69
CA GLY A 28 -16.71 38.22 -9.51
C GLY A 28 -17.87 37.61 -8.72
N GLU A 29 -18.83 38.47 -8.39
CA GLU A 29 -20.07 38.19 -7.67
C GLU A 29 -21.09 37.43 -8.53
N ASP A 30 -21.91 36.65 -7.82
CA ASP A 30 -23.35 36.39 -7.98
C ASP A 30 -24.01 36.38 -9.37
N VAL A 31 -24.56 35.21 -9.72
CA VAL A 31 -25.89 35.13 -10.34
C VAL A 31 -26.68 33.99 -9.70
N ALA A 32 -27.67 34.37 -8.91
CA ALA A 32 -28.73 33.49 -8.42
C ALA A 32 -29.73 33.19 -9.55
N HIS A 33 -30.07 31.92 -9.74
CA HIS A 33 -31.30 31.52 -10.42
C HIS A 33 -32.17 30.68 -9.48
N ALA A 34 -33.18 31.35 -8.94
CA ALA A 34 -34.37 30.72 -8.41
C ALA A 34 -35.23 30.20 -9.57
N SER A 35 -35.69 28.96 -9.48
CA SER A 35 -36.87 28.49 -10.21
C SER A 35 -37.73 27.65 -9.27
N SER A 36 -38.98 28.03 -9.26
CA SER A 36 -40.06 27.68 -8.36
C SER A 36 -40.91 26.49 -8.85
N ASN A 37 -41.44 25.76 -7.85
CA ASN A 37 -42.78 25.11 -7.81
C ASN A 37 -43.04 23.82 -8.64
N PRO A 38 -44.13 23.07 -8.37
CA PRO A 38 -44.78 22.73 -7.09
C PRO A 38 -45.29 21.26 -6.97
N ARG A 39 -45.66 20.86 -5.75
CA ARG A 39 -46.83 20.02 -5.33
C ARG A 39 -47.13 18.65 -5.98
N GLY A 40 -47.19 17.64 -5.10
CA GLY A 40 -48.19 16.55 -5.06
C GLY A 40 -47.90 15.68 -3.82
N LYS A 41 -48.59 15.75 -2.67
CA LYS A 41 -49.98 15.42 -2.30
C LYS A 41 -50.45 14.00 -2.65
N GLY A 42 -50.73 13.22 -1.60
CA GLY A 42 -51.42 11.93 -1.57
C GLY A 42 -50.54 10.91 -0.85
N GLY A 43 -50.81 10.40 0.35
CA GLY A 43 -52.07 10.05 1.02
C GLY A 43 -51.87 8.60 1.50
N ALA A 44 -51.55 8.38 2.78
CA ALA A 44 -52.47 7.92 3.82
C ALA A 44 -51.99 6.55 4.38
N PRO A 45 -52.39 6.16 5.61
CA PRO A 45 -51.57 5.38 6.53
C PRO A 45 -51.90 3.88 6.52
N PHE A 46 -50.97 3.04 7.01
CA PHE A 46 -51.33 1.71 7.48
C PHE A 46 -50.99 1.55 8.96
N VAL A 47 -52.03 1.16 9.68
CA VAL A 47 -52.15 1.06 11.13
C VAL A 47 -51.72 -0.33 11.58
N GLU A 48 -50.83 -0.35 12.57
CA GLU A 48 -50.86 -1.17 13.80
C GLU A 48 -51.58 -2.54 13.77
N ARG A 49 -50.86 -3.60 14.17
CA ARG A 49 -51.43 -4.56 15.14
C ARG A 49 -50.36 -5.28 15.96
N CYS A 50 -50.47 -5.02 17.25
CA CYS A 50 -49.94 -5.75 18.38
C CYS A 50 -50.41 -7.22 18.38
N GLY A 51 -49.56 -8.12 18.83
CA GLY A 51 -49.88 -9.52 19.09
C GLY A 51 -48.97 -10.08 20.17
N THR A 52 -49.32 -9.82 21.42
CA THR A 52 -48.75 -10.45 22.62
C THR A 52 -49.36 -11.83 22.86
N ALA A 53 -48.56 -12.70 23.50
CA ALA A 53 -48.94 -13.64 24.57
C ALA A 53 -48.54 -15.12 24.35
N TYR A 54 -47.60 -15.55 25.22
CA TYR A 54 -47.71 -16.69 26.15
C TYR A 54 -48.17 -18.07 25.62
N THR A 55 -47.30 -19.08 25.75
CA THR A 55 -47.62 -20.30 26.54
C THR A 55 -46.38 -21.15 26.90
N ARG A 56 -46.19 -21.30 28.22
CA ARG A 56 -45.75 -22.47 29.02
C ARG A 56 -44.96 -23.64 28.40
N ARG A 57 -43.84 -23.90 29.08
CA ARG A 57 -43.08 -25.18 29.16
C ARG A 57 -43.95 -26.39 29.55
N PRO A 58 -43.50 -27.59 29.19
CA PRO A 58 -43.44 -28.71 30.14
C PRO A 58 -42.00 -29.23 30.34
N ARG A 59 -41.73 -29.58 31.60
CA ARG A 59 -40.57 -30.37 32.04
C ARG A 59 -40.73 -31.81 31.55
N GLY A 60 -39.66 -32.39 30.98
CA GLY A 60 -39.60 -33.80 30.62
C GLY A 60 -38.14 -34.29 30.63
N ARG A 61 -37.89 -35.37 31.37
CA ARG A 61 -36.58 -35.89 31.77
C ARG A 61 -35.82 -36.59 30.62
N SER A 62 -34.50 -36.40 30.64
CA SER A 62 -33.44 -37.41 30.50
C SER A 62 -33.57 -38.45 29.38
N LYS A 63 -32.82 -38.23 28.29
CA LYS A 63 -32.02 -39.29 27.65
C LYS A 63 -30.65 -38.72 27.29
N ARG A 64 -29.60 -39.28 27.91
CA ARG A 64 -28.21 -39.12 27.50
C ARG A 64 -28.10 -39.69 26.08
N LEU A 65 -28.07 -38.82 25.08
CA LEU A 65 -27.59 -39.19 23.76
C LEU A 65 -26.07 -39.10 23.80
N ALA A 66 -25.45 -40.25 23.60
CA ALA A 66 -24.01 -40.39 23.50
C ALA A 66 -23.50 -39.40 22.45
N CYS A 67 -22.60 -38.53 22.91
CA CYS A 67 -21.69 -37.75 22.10
C CYS A 67 -20.86 -38.74 21.28
N TRP A 68 -21.30 -39.05 20.07
CA TRP A 68 -20.39 -39.53 19.05
C TRP A 68 -19.54 -38.34 18.65
N ARG A 69 -18.37 -38.24 19.30
CA ARG A 69 -17.24 -37.51 18.76
C ARG A 69 -17.00 -38.10 17.37
N ILE A 70 -17.36 -37.33 16.35
CA ILE A 70 -16.78 -37.52 15.03
C ILE A 70 -15.27 -37.41 15.26
N PRO A 71 -14.47 -38.43 14.89
CA PRO A 71 -13.03 -38.33 14.99
C PRO A 71 -12.59 -37.08 14.25
N ASP A 72 -11.71 -36.29 14.89
CA ASP A 72 -10.94 -35.26 14.22
C ASP A 72 -10.42 -35.85 12.91
N ALA A 73 -10.97 -35.38 11.79
CA ALA A 73 -10.41 -35.65 10.49
C ALA A 73 -9.06 -34.93 10.48
N MET A 74 -8.03 -35.70 10.78
CA MET A 74 -6.64 -35.37 10.56
C MET A 74 -6.47 -34.77 9.17
N GLU A 75 -5.85 -33.59 9.18
CA GLU A 75 -4.99 -33.02 8.15
C GLU A 75 -4.77 -33.88 6.90
N THR A 76 -5.06 -33.29 5.73
CA THR A 76 -4.09 -33.01 4.64
C THR A 76 -4.84 -32.74 3.34
N GLU A 77 -5.74 -31.75 3.30
CA GLU A 77 -6.12 -31.13 2.02
C GLU A 77 -5.08 -30.07 1.68
N ASP A 78 -3.96 -30.57 1.15
CA ASP A 78 -3.10 -29.97 0.14
C ASP A 78 -3.03 -28.42 0.15
N ASP A 79 -2.06 -27.90 0.90
CA ASP A 79 -1.66 -26.49 0.87
C ASP A 79 -0.88 -26.14 -0.42
N ALA A 80 -0.95 -26.99 -1.46
CA ALA A 80 -0.55 -26.70 -2.83
C ALA A 80 -1.69 -25.99 -3.59
N PRO A 81 -1.48 -24.77 -4.06
CA PRO A 81 -1.29 -23.67 -3.14
C PRO A 81 -2.22 -22.52 -3.50
N ARG A 82 -2.76 -21.85 -2.47
CA ARG A 82 -3.74 -20.76 -2.58
C ARG A 82 -3.38 -19.69 -3.65
N HIS A 83 -2.09 -19.51 -3.95
CA HIS A 83 -1.59 -18.59 -4.99
C HIS A 83 -1.75 -19.09 -6.44
N LEU A 84 -1.77 -20.40 -6.75
CA LEU A 84 -2.00 -20.89 -8.12
C LEU A 84 -3.40 -20.56 -8.64
N ARG A 85 -4.30 -20.12 -7.75
CA ARG A 85 -5.66 -19.66 -8.09
C ARG A 85 -5.72 -18.16 -8.38
N LEU A 86 -4.65 -17.41 -8.14
CA LEU A 86 -4.59 -15.96 -8.38
C LEU A 86 -4.05 -15.68 -9.77
N ALA A 87 -4.94 -15.65 -10.77
CA ALA A 87 -4.56 -15.41 -12.16
C ALA A 87 -3.79 -14.08 -12.32
N GLY A 88 -2.60 -14.15 -12.92
CA GLY A 88 -1.75 -12.97 -13.13
C GLY A 88 -0.92 -12.55 -11.91
N ILE A 89 -0.84 -13.39 -10.86
CA ILE A 89 0.08 -13.23 -9.73
C ILE A 89 1.08 -14.38 -9.75
N ILE A 90 2.36 -14.06 -9.81
CA ILE A 90 3.46 -15.03 -9.80
C ILE A 90 4.07 -15.01 -8.40
N ARG A 91 4.01 -16.13 -7.68
CA ARG A 91 4.76 -16.28 -6.42
C ARG A 91 6.16 -16.81 -6.72
N LEU A 92 7.15 -16.19 -6.10
CA LEU A 92 8.56 -16.54 -6.18
C LEU A 92 9.05 -16.94 -4.78
N GLY A 93 9.61 -18.14 -4.65
CA GLY A 93 10.32 -18.53 -3.43
C GLY A 93 11.73 -17.93 -3.45
N LEU A 94 12.12 -17.27 -2.37
CA LEU A 94 13.43 -16.65 -2.24
C LEU A 94 14.41 -17.59 -1.53
N GLY A 95 15.59 -17.78 -2.11
CA GLY A 95 16.60 -18.78 -1.70
C GLY A 95 17.32 -18.52 -0.38
N GLY A 96 16.72 -17.77 0.55
CA GLY A 96 17.36 -17.26 1.76
C GLY A 96 17.78 -15.80 1.63
N GLY A 97 18.59 -15.30 2.57
CA GLY A 97 19.00 -13.89 2.65
C GLY A 97 18.39 -13.17 3.86
N ARG A 98 18.31 -11.84 3.78
CA ARG A 98 17.58 -11.01 4.75
C ARG A 98 16.17 -10.73 4.21
N GLY A 99 15.19 -10.68 5.10
CA GLY A 99 13.83 -10.30 4.72
C GLY A 99 12.89 -11.49 4.47
N PRO A 100 11.92 -11.31 3.56
CA PRO A 100 10.87 -12.30 3.33
C PRO A 100 11.40 -13.55 2.64
N ARG A 101 10.62 -14.64 2.74
CA ARG A 101 10.87 -15.90 2.02
C ARG A 101 10.12 -15.99 0.71
N ASP A 102 9.13 -15.13 0.52
CA ASP A 102 8.25 -15.11 -0.64
C ASP A 102 8.21 -13.71 -1.24
N ALA A 103 8.24 -13.65 -2.56
CA ALA A 103 7.88 -12.47 -3.33
C ALA A 103 6.68 -12.77 -4.23
N TYR A 104 5.87 -11.76 -4.51
CA TYR A 104 4.75 -11.85 -5.45
C TYR A 104 4.89 -10.78 -6.52
N VAL A 105 4.81 -11.17 -7.79
CA VAL A 105 4.96 -10.28 -8.95
C VAL A 105 3.66 -10.28 -9.76
N PHE A 106 3.21 -9.09 -10.14
CA PHE A 106 1.96 -8.89 -10.88
C PHE A 106 2.02 -7.58 -11.69
N ASP A 107 1.09 -7.39 -12.64
CA ASP A 107 1.10 -6.21 -13.49
C ASP A 107 0.33 -5.03 -12.90
N PRO A 108 -0.97 -5.13 -12.58
CA PRO A 108 -1.71 -4.02 -11.99
C PRO A 108 -1.45 -3.96 -10.48
N HIS A 109 -1.06 -2.80 -9.95
CA HIS A 109 -0.69 -2.67 -8.54
C HIS A 109 -1.81 -3.07 -7.57
N ARG A 110 -3.08 -2.89 -7.94
CA ARG A 110 -4.23 -3.37 -7.15
C ARG A 110 -4.25 -4.88 -6.86
N LEU A 111 -3.49 -5.70 -7.60
CA LEU A 111 -3.31 -7.12 -7.30
C LEU A 111 -2.40 -7.38 -6.07
N ALA A 112 -1.81 -6.33 -5.50
CA ALA A 112 -1.15 -6.39 -4.21
C ALA A 112 -2.13 -6.83 -3.10
N LEU A 113 -3.40 -6.40 -3.16
CA LEU A 113 -4.42 -6.74 -2.17
C LEU A 113 -4.56 -8.28 -1.94
N PRO A 114 -4.86 -9.10 -2.96
CA PRO A 114 -4.89 -10.55 -2.79
C PRO A 114 -3.51 -11.16 -2.51
N ALA A 115 -2.41 -10.58 -2.99
CA ALA A 115 -1.06 -11.06 -2.66
C ALA A 115 -0.75 -10.90 -1.15
N TRP A 116 -1.08 -9.75 -0.57
CA TRP A 116 -0.95 -9.49 0.87
C TRP A 116 -1.82 -10.42 1.70
N ALA A 117 -3.06 -10.66 1.27
CA ALA A 117 -3.96 -11.62 1.91
C ALA A 117 -3.38 -13.04 1.88
N CYS A 118 -2.81 -13.46 0.74
CA CYS A 118 -2.13 -14.74 0.61
C CYS A 118 -0.90 -14.84 1.52
N ALA A 119 -0.08 -13.79 1.57
CA ALA A 119 1.12 -13.71 2.40
C ALA A 119 0.83 -13.77 3.91
N LEU A 120 -0.22 -13.07 4.36
CA LEU A 120 -0.63 -13.08 5.76
C LEU A 120 -1.31 -14.40 6.15
N GLY A 121 -1.90 -15.11 5.19
CA GLY A 121 -2.62 -16.37 5.44
C GLY A 121 -3.62 -16.25 6.59
N ASP A 122 -3.62 -17.25 7.46
CA ASP A 122 -4.53 -17.33 8.60
C ASP A 122 -3.96 -16.64 9.86
N THR A 123 -2.83 -15.91 9.74
CA THR A 123 -2.18 -15.29 10.89
C THR A 123 -3.01 -14.16 11.50
N GLU A 124 -3.02 -14.06 12.84
CA GLU A 124 -3.84 -13.06 13.53
C GLU A 124 -3.33 -11.64 13.31
N GLY A 125 -4.24 -10.73 12.92
CA GLY A 125 -4.01 -9.28 12.87
C GLY A 125 -3.41 -8.73 11.56
N PRO A 126 -3.46 -7.40 11.36
CA PRO A 126 -2.89 -6.74 10.19
C PRO A 126 -1.35 -6.67 10.26
N ALA A 127 -0.72 -6.20 9.18
CA ALA A 127 0.69 -5.83 9.13
C ALA A 127 0.88 -4.32 8.89
N LEU A 128 2.08 -3.81 9.16
CA LEU A 128 2.51 -2.52 8.63
C LEU A 128 2.80 -2.68 7.13
N LEU A 129 2.23 -1.81 6.30
CA LEU A 129 2.67 -1.68 4.91
C LEU A 129 3.86 -0.73 4.84
N VAL A 130 4.96 -1.17 4.25
CA VAL A 130 6.03 -0.28 3.78
C VAL A 130 6.00 -0.34 2.26
N THR A 131 5.62 0.74 1.59
CA THR A 131 5.53 0.76 0.13
C THR A 131 6.49 1.77 -0.48
N LEU A 132 7.13 1.39 -1.58
CA LEU A 132 7.90 2.26 -2.46
C LEU A 132 7.07 2.47 -3.72
N ASP A 133 6.67 3.72 -3.96
CA ASP A 133 5.76 4.06 -5.04
C ASP A 133 6.14 5.41 -5.62
N ARG A 134 5.83 5.69 -6.88
CA ARG A 134 5.89 7.05 -7.37
C ARG A 134 4.76 7.89 -6.78
N HIS A 135 3.58 7.30 -6.62
CA HIS A 135 2.33 7.94 -6.23
C HIS A 135 1.92 7.59 -4.80
N LEU A 136 1.15 8.49 -4.18
CA LEU A 136 0.53 8.25 -2.89
C LEU A 136 -0.84 7.59 -3.11
N ASP A 137 -0.87 6.27 -3.16
CA ASP A 137 -2.03 5.44 -3.50
C ASP A 137 -3.04 5.30 -2.36
N THR A 138 -3.48 6.45 -1.85
CA THR A 138 -4.40 6.59 -0.71
C THR A 138 -5.72 7.25 -1.09
N VAL A 139 -6.19 7.06 -2.32
CA VAL A 139 -7.54 7.48 -2.71
C VAL A 139 -8.56 6.60 -1.97
N MET A 140 -9.63 7.20 -1.47
CA MET A 140 -10.68 6.45 -0.77
C MET A 140 -11.43 5.55 -1.77
N PRO A 141 -11.62 4.24 -1.46
CA PRO A 141 -12.45 3.37 -2.29
C PRO A 141 -13.84 3.96 -2.46
N ARG A 142 -14.47 3.73 -3.62
CA ARG A 142 -15.81 4.27 -3.90
C ARG A 142 -16.87 3.83 -2.88
N ALA A 143 -16.73 2.62 -2.33
CA ALA A 143 -17.61 2.06 -1.31
C ALA A 143 -16.78 1.34 -0.23
N PRO A 144 -16.16 2.07 0.72
CA PRO A 144 -15.23 1.49 1.71
C PRO A 144 -15.88 0.41 2.57
N ALA A 145 -17.15 0.61 2.97
CA ALA A 145 -17.92 -0.37 3.74
C ALA A 145 -18.24 -1.67 2.97
N ALA A 146 -18.09 -1.68 1.64
CA ALA A 146 -18.29 -2.86 0.81
C ALA A 146 -17.00 -3.64 0.54
N VAL A 147 -15.85 -3.16 1.02
CA VAL A 147 -14.58 -3.88 0.93
C VAL A 147 -14.67 -5.15 1.80
N PRO A 148 -14.44 -6.35 1.22
CA PRO A 148 -14.49 -7.59 1.98
C PRO A 148 -13.48 -7.56 3.13
N ASP A 149 -13.91 -7.97 4.31
CA ASP A 149 -12.98 -8.25 5.40
C ASP A 149 -12.14 -9.47 5.04
N ARG A 150 -10.91 -9.57 5.56
CA ARG A 150 -10.04 -10.74 5.35
C ARG A 150 -10.70 -12.07 5.70
N THR A 151 -11.64 -12.08 6.65
CA THR A 151 -12.42 -13.28 7.02
C THR A 151 -13.38 -13.77 5.92
N ALA A 152 -13.69 -12.94 4.92
CA ALA A 152 -14.41 -13.35 3.72
C ALA A 152 -13.59 -14.27 2.80
N GLY A 153 -12.28 -14.37 3.05
CA GLY A 153 -11.37 -15.27 2.35
C GLY A 153 -10.71 -14.66 1.11
N LEU A 154 -9.62 -15.28 0.68
CA LEU A 154 -8.75 -14.81 -0.40
C LEU A 154 -9.50 -14.56 -1.73
N ARG A 155 -10.47 -15.42 -2.07
CA ARG A 155 -11.24 -15.28 -3.31
C ARG A 155 -12.06 -13.99 -3.34
N ALA A 156 -12.71 -13.63 -2.23
CA ALA A 156 -13.51 -12.41 -2.17
C ALA A 156 -12.64 -11.16 -2.34
N LEU A 157 -11.44 -11.16 -1.76
CA LEU A 157 -10.46 -10.08 -1.90
C LEU A 157 -9.90 -9.98 -3.32
N ASP A 158 -9.60 -11.12 -3.97
CA ASP A 158 -9.15 -11.13 -5.38
C ASP A 158 -10.25 -10.63 -6.33
N GLU A 159 -11.49 -11.08 -6.17
CA GLU A 159 -12.63 -10.59 -6.94
C GLU A 159 -12.84 -9.08 -6.71
N HIS A 160 -12.74 -8.61 -5.47
CA HIS A 160 -12.84 -7.17 -5.17
C HIS A 160 -11.72 -6.36 -5.84
N ALA A 161 -10.47 -6.83 -5.75
CA ALA A 161 -9.33 -6.18 -6.39
C ALA A 161 -9.50 -6.05 -7.91
N ARG A 162 -10.10 -7.05 -8.56
CA ARG A 162 -10.25 -7.05 -10.02
C ARG A 162 -11.41 -6.19 -10.50
N TRP A 163 -12.52 -6.21 -9.77
CA TRP A 163 -13.80 -5.72 -10.28
C TRP A 163 -14.33 -4.46 -9.60
N ALA A 164 -13.81 -4.12 -8.41
CA ALA A 164 -14.34 -3.03 -7.60
C ALA A 164 -13.34 -1.88 -7.35
N LEU A 165 -12.04 -2.19 -7.27
CA LEU A 165 -10.99 -1.18 -7.10
C LEU A 165 -10.81 -0.30 -8.35
N ASP A 166 -10.28 0.90 -8.15
CA ASP A 166 -10.04 1.86 -9.22
C ASP A 166 -9.06 1.28 -10.24
N VAL A 167 -9.39 1.42 -11.53
CA VAL A 167 -8.56 0.91 -12.63
C VAL A 167 -7.20 1.60 -12.71
N ARG A 168 -7.06 2.79 -12.09
CA ARG A 168 -5.82 3.55 -11.94
C ARG A 168 -4.98 3.10 -10.73
N ASN A 169 -5.45 2.12 -9.98
CA ASN A 169 -4.81 1.50 -8.81
C ASN A 169 -4.68 2.36 -7.54
N TYR A 170 -5.10 3.63 -7.53
CA TYR A 170 -4.87 4.54 -6.39
C TYR A 170 -5.61 4.26 -5.08
N ASP A 171 -6.53 3.29 -5.00
CA ASP A 171 -7.39 3.04 -3.82
C ASP A 171 -7.08 1.73 -3.06
N HIS A 172 -6.10 0.96 -3.52
CA HIS A 172 -5.82 -0.37 -3.01
C HIS A 172 -5.24 -0.38 -1.58
N ILE A 173 -4.47 0.64 -1.16
CA ILE A 173 -3.91 0.72 0.20
C ILE A 173 -5.02 0.92 1.23
N LEU A 174 -5.92 1.88 0.99
CA LEU A 174 -7.05 2.13 1.90
C LEU A 174 -8.05 0.97 1.86
N ALA A 175 -8.24 0.31 0.71
CA ALA A 175 -8.98 -0.94 0.66
C ALA A 175 -8.34 -2.05 1.51
N ALA A 176 -7.01 -2.15 1.55
CA ALA A 176 -6.33 -3.12 2.41
C ALA A 176 -6.47 -2.81 3.91
N MET A 177 -6.59 -1.53 4.28
CA MET A 177 -6.96 -1.10 5.63
C MET A 177 -8.39 -1.51 5.98
N GLU A 178 -9.35 -1.23 5.09
CA GLU A 178 -10.75 -1.68 5.23
C GLU A 178 -10.84 -3.20 5.37
N ALA A 179 -10.06 -3.95 4.59
CA ALA A 179 -10.01 -5.41 4.64
C ALA A 179 -9.37 -5.98 5.93
N GLY A 180 -8.74 -5.13 6.75
CA GLY A 180 -8.01 -5.57 7.95
C GLY A 180 -6.69 -6.30 7.65
N LEU A 181 -6.12 -6.08 6.47
CA LEU A 181 -4.80 -6.61 6.07
C LEU A 181 -3.68 -5.65 6.50
N VAL A 182 -3.93 -4.34 6.37
CA VAL A 182 -2.98 -3.27 6.70
C VAL A 182 -3.46 -2.50 7.93
N GLY A 183 -2.57 -2.31 8.90
CA GLY A 183 -2.84 -1.62 10.16
C GLY A 183 -2.42 -0.15 10.06
N ASP A 184 -1.12 0.07 9.95
CA ASP A 184 -0.54 1.38 9.61
C ASP A 184 0.18 1.26 8.26
N ALA A 185 0.53 2.39 7.64
CA ALA A 185 1.37 2.42 6.45
C ALA A 185 2.48 3.47 6.53
N LEU A 186 3.69 3.07 6.14
CA LEU A 186 4.82 3.93 5.80
C LEU A 186 4.90 4.00 4.27
N LEU A 187 4.59 5.17 3.73
CA LEU A 187 4.46 5.43 2.31
C LEU A 187 5.68 6.21 1.82
N ILE A 188 6.56 5.57 1.05
CA ILE A 188 7.71 6.23 0.46
C ILE A 188 7.35 6.60 -0.98
N ALA A 189 6.84 7.82 -1.16
CA ALA A 189 6.27 8.27 -2.43
C ALA A 189 6.55 9.74 -2.75
N ARG A 190 6.74 10.06 -4.04
CA ARG A 190 7.18 11.39 -4.49
C ARG A 190 6.06 12.27 -5.05
N ALA A 191 4.94 11.68 -5.43
CA ALA A 191 3.80 12.38 -6.03
C ALA A 191 2.51 12.08 -5.27
N ARG A 192 1.61 13.06 -5.23
CA ARG A 192 0.29 12.91 -4.63
C ARG A 192 -0.79 13.01 -5.72
N PRO A 193 -1.45 11.91 -6.10
CA PRO A 193 -2.51 11.95 -7.09
C PRO A 193 -3.72 12.74 -6.56
N ARG A 194 -4.53 13.26 -7.48
CA ARG A 194 -5.76 13.98 -7.12
C ARG A 194 -6.72 13.04 -6.40
N GLY A 195 -7.17 13.46 -5.21
CA GLY A 195 -8.10 12.69 -4.39
C GLY A 195 -7.43 11.77 -3.37
N ALA A 196 -6.09 11.70 -3.35
CA ALA A 196 -5.36 11.02 -2.29
C ALA A 196 -5.71 11.61 -0.93
N PHE A 197 -5.84 10.74 0.08
CA PHE A 197 -6.11 11.13 1.44
C PHE A 197 -5.00 12.02 1.99
N THR A 198 -5.37 13.09 2.70
CA THR A 198 -4.44 14.14 3.13
C THR A 198 -4.20 14.19 4.64
N GLY A 199 -4.91 13.37 5.42
CA GLY A 199 -4.71 13.28 6.87
C GLY A 199 -3.63 12.27 7.24
N ASP A 200 -3.15 12.36 8.48
CA ASP A 200 -2.15 11.42 9.03
C ASP A 200 -2.79 10.18 9.64
N THR A 201 -4.11 10.19 9.86
CA THR A 201 -4.88 9.06 10.39
C THR A 201 -6.14 8.86 9.57
N TYR A 202 -6.22 7.71 8.91
CA TYR A 202 -7.43 7.22 8.27
C TYR A 202 -8.24 6.42 9.28
N VAL A 203 -9.56 6.64 9.35
CA VAL A 203 -10.47 5.82 10.18
C VAL A 203 -11.34 5.04 9.22
N ASP A 204 -11.24 3.72 9.28
CA ASP A 204 -11.96 2.85 8.36
C ASP A 204 -13.47 2.80 8.66
N SER A 205 -14.23 2.16 7.78
CA SER A 205 -15.68 2.03 7.92
C SER A 205 -16.13 1.25 9.18
N ARG A 206 -15.20 0.56 9.86
CA ARG A 206 -15.42 -0.21 11.09
C ARG A 206 -14.93 0.54 12.34
N GLY A 207 -14.46 1.78 12.19
CA GLY A 207 -13.99 2.63 13.27
C GLY A 207 -12.56 2.34 13.74
N ARG A 208 -11.79 1.54 13.00
CA ARG A 208 -10.38 1.27 13.30
C ARG A 208 -9.52 2.42 12.79
N PRO A 209 -8.64 3.02 13.62
CA PRO A 209 -7.71 4.05 13.18
C PRO A 209 -6.45 3.42 12.54
N HIS A 210 -5.96 4.06 11.49
CA HIS A 210 -4.79 3.66 10.71
C HIS A 210 -3.88 4.86 10.49
N ARG A 211 -2.63 4.81 10.92
CA ARG A 211 -1.66 5.89 10.69
C ARG A 211 -1.07 5.79 9.29
N LEU A 212 -0.98 6.93 8.61
CA LEU A 212 -0.37 7.07 7.30
C LEU A 212 0.83 7.99 7.42
N VAL A 213 2.03 7.43 7.35
CA VAL A 213 3.29 8.19 7.45
C VAL A 213 3.89 8.28 6.07
N ALA A 214 3.82 9.45 5.44
CA ALA A 214 4.36 9.66 4.10
C ALA A 214 5.72 10.36 4.16
N VAL A 215 6.72 9.81 3.47
CA VAL A 215 8.04 10.43 3.27
C VAL A 215 8.42 10.34 1.78
N PRO A 216 9.20 11.28 1.24
CA PRO A 216 9.42 11.34 -0.20
C PRO A 216 10.38 10.26 -0.73
N THR A 217 11.28 9.76 0.11
CA THR A 217 12.44 8.97 -0.31
C THR A 217 12.96 8.09 0.83
N VAL A 218 13.73 7.05 0.48
CA VAL A 218 14.32 6.11 1.45
C VAL A 218 15.33 6.80 2.37
N ASP A 219 16.12 7.76 1.89
CA ASP A 219 17.06 8.53 2.74
C ASP A 219 16.32 9.29 3.83
N ARG A 220 15.15 9.85 3.53
CA ARG A 220 14.31 10.54 4.53
C ARG A 220 13.67 9.57 5.51
N ALA A 221 13.21 8.42 5.03
CA ALA A 221 12.74 7.35 5.92
C ALA A 221 13.87 6.88 6.86
N ALA A 222 15.08 6.69 6.34
CA ALA A 222 16.23 6.25 7.10
C ALA A 222 16.72 7.29 8.13
N GLU A 223 16.73 8.57 7.74
CA GLU A 223 17.03 9.69 8.62
C GLU A 223 16.01 9.77 9.77
N ALA A 224 14.70 9.79 9.45
CA ALA A 224 13.63 9.83 10.45
C ALA A 224 13.62 8.59 11.34
N TYR A 225 14.03 7.43 10.81
CA TYR A 225 14.20 6.22 11.61
C TYR A 225 15.41 6.32 12.55
N SER A 226 16.55 6.86 12.12
CA SER A 226 17.80 6.83 12.90
C SER A 226 17.95 8.03 13.85
N ARG A 227 17.43 9.19 13.45
CA ARG A 227 17.50 10.47 14.15
C ARG A 227 16.15 11.19 14.05
N PRO A 228 15.08 10.65 14.66
CA PRO A 228 13.75 11.22 14.55
C PRO A 228 13.72 12.66 15.05
N ALA A 229 13.25 13.57 14.21
CA ALA A 229 12.91 14.93 14.59
C ALA A 229 11.54 14.97 15.31
N PRO A 230 11.23 16.03 16.08
CA PRO A 230 9.91 16.20 16.65
C PRO A 230 8.81 16.15 15.57
N GLY A 231 7.88 15.21 15.70
CA GLY A 231 6.80 15.00 14.74
C GLY A 231 7.05 13.88 13.73
N ASP A 232 8.27 13.33 13.63
CA ASP A 232 8.53 12.16 12.81
C ASP A 232 7.88 10.91 13.43
N ALA A 233 7.06 10.22 12.65
CA ALA A 233 6.36 9.02 13.08
C ALA A 233 6.96 7.72 12.51
N VAL A 234 8.01 7.80 11.68
CA VAL A 234 8.60 6.65 10.97
C VAL A 234 9.10 5.57 11.94
N ARG A 235 9.90 5.96 12.95
CA ARG A 235 10.38 5.04 13.98
C ARG A 235 9.22 4.43 14.75
N ASP A 236 8.25 5.24 15.16
CA ASP A 236 7.13 4.81 16.00
C ASP A 236 6.23 3.77 15.30
N VAL A 237 5.88 3.97 14.02
CA VAL A 237 5.08 2.99 13.28
C VAL A 237 5.87 1.70 13.02
N LEU A 238 7.16 1.82 12.69
CA LEU A 238 7.99 0.66 12.37
C LEU A 238 8.31 -0.18 13.61
N ASP A 239 8.59 0.45 14.75
CA ASP A 239 8.88 -0.25 16.01
C ASP A 239 7.64 -0.93 16.58
N ALA A 240 6.46 -0.28 16.50
CA ALA A 240 5.18 -0.84 16.91
C ALA A 240 4.73 -2.05 16.06
N ALA A 241 5.18 -2.14 14.81
CA ALA A 241 4.80 -3.22 13.92
C ALA A 241 5.40 -4.57 14.35
N GLY A 242 4.57 -5.61 14.46
CA GLY A 242 5.03 -6.99 14.64
C GLY A 242 5.43 -7.68 13.33
N ARG A 243 4.88 -7.21 12.20
CA ARG A 243 5.10 -7.74 10.85
C ARG A 243 5.01 -6.63 9.82
N VAL A 244 5.71 -6.81 8.70
CA VAL A 244 5.76 -5.87 7.59
C VAL A 244 5.39 -6.58 6.28
N LEU A 245 4.57 -5.93 5.47
CA LEU A 245 4.45 -6.19 4.05
C LEU A 245 5.33 -5.15 3.35
N LEU A 246 6.35 -5.60 2.62
CA LEU A 246 7.17 -4.71 1.81
C LEU A 246 6.62 -4.74 0.39
N ASP A 247 6.21 -3.57 -0.11
CA ASP A 247 5.61 -3.42 -1.42
C ASP A 247 6.45 -2.46 -2.26
N VAL A 248 6.60 -2.77 -3.55
CA VAL A 248 7.37 -1.97 -4.48
C VAL A 248 6.60 -1.87 -5.78
N ASP A 249 6.12 -0.69 -6.10
CA ASP A 249 5.70 -0.34 -7.45
C ASP A 249 6.94 0.02 -8.29
N LEU A 250 7.12 -0.62 -9.44
CA LEU A 250 8.23 -0.31 -10.33
C LEU A 250 8.16 1.11 -10.88
N ASP A 251 6.98 1.73 -10.93
CA ASP A 251 6.86 3.10 -11.40
C ASP A 251 7.61 4.09 -10.48
N CYS A 252 7.93 3.69 -9.24
CA CYS A 252 8.78 4.45 -8.31
C CYS A 252 10.21 4.63 -8.85
N PHE A 253 10.65 3.80 -9.80
CA PHE A 253 11.92 3.90 -10.51
C PHE A 253 11.78 4.55 -11.89
N THR A 254 10.78 5.40 -12.08
CA THR A 254 10.58 6.17 -13.31
C THR A 254 10.55 7.67 -13.05
N SER A 255 10.90 8.41 -14.09
CA SER A 255 10.67 9.86 -14.21
C SER A 255 9.85 10.15 -15.46
N LEU A 256 9.26 11.35 -15.54
CA LEU A 256 8.74 11.87 -16.80
C LEU A 256 9.85 12.65 -17.51
N SER A 257 9.83 12.64 -18.84
CA SER A 257 10.72 13.47 -19.63
C SER A 257 10.34 14.95 -19.51
N ASP A 258 11.34 15.81 -19.31
CA ASP A 258 11.16 17.27 -19.31
C ASP A 258 10.78 17.80 -20.70
N ALA A 259 11.17 17.09 -21.76
CA ALA A 259 10.87 17.47 -23.14
C ALA A 259 9.46 17.04 -23.56
N ASP A 260 8.96 15.94 -23.00
CA ASP A 260 7.62 15.41 -23.24
C ASP A 260 7.11 14.74 -21.96
N PRO A 261 6.21 15.37 -21.19
CA PRO A 261 5.73 14.84 -19.91
C PRO A 261 4.87 13.59 -20.07
N THR A 262 4.57 13.14 -21.30
CA THR A 262 3.90 11.86 -21.56
C THR A 262 4.88 10.71 -21.74
N THR A 263 6.16 11.01 -21.96
CA THR A 263 7.22 10.02 -22.08
C THR A 263 7.73 9.61 -20.69
N VAL A 264 7.59 8.33 -20.38
CA VAL A 264 8.15 7.70 -19.18
C VAL A 264 9.60 7.30 -19.42
N LEU A 265 10.46 7.64 -18.46
CA LEU A 265 11.90 7.36 -18.48
C LEU A 265 12.24 6.42 -17.30
N PRO A 266 12.50 5.13 -17.56
CA PRO A 266 13.04 4.21 -16.56
C PRO A 266 14.40 4.69 -16.04
N TRP A 267 14.62 4.54 -14.73
CA TRP A 267 15.90 4.92 -14.12
C TRP A 267 16.98 3.88 -14.44
N PRO A 268 18.24 4.31 -14.67
CA PRO A 268 19.36 3.40 -14.73
C PRO A 268 19.54 2.67 -13.39
N ARG A 269 20.02 1.42 -13.43
CA ARG A 269 20.29 0.60 -12.23
C ARG A 269 21.07 1.32 -11.13
N GLN A 270 22.04 2.16 -11.48
CA GLN A 270 22.81 2.92 -10.47
C GLN A 270 21.93 3.88 -9.68
N VAL A 271 20.99 4.57 -10.35
CA VAL A 271 20.06 5.50 -9.69
C VAL A 271 19.07 4.72 -8.80
N ILE A 272 18.62 3.54 -9.26
CA ILE A 272 17.80 2.62 -8.45
C ILE A 272 18.57 2.21 -7.18
N ARG A 273 19.86 1.87 -7.30
CA ARG A 273 20.72 1.55 -6.16
C ARG A 273 20.85 2.71 -5.19
N GLU A 274 21.14 3.91 -5.68
CA GLU A 274 21.28 5.10 -4.83
C GLU A 274 19.98 5.46 -4.12
N PHE A 275 18.82 5.26 -4.77
CA PHE A 275 17.51 5.46 -4.16
C PHE A 275 17.19 4.40 -3.11
N LEU A 276 17.46 3.12 -3.37
CA LEU A 276 17.14 2.03 -2.45
C LEU A 276 18.13 1.91 -1.30
N LEU A 277 19.41 2.18 -1.55
CA LEU A 277 20.51 1.99 -0.61
C LEU A 277 21.28 3.30 -0.40
N PRO A 278 20.63 4.39 0.03
CA PRO A 278 21.35 5.60 0.37
C PRO A 278 22.28 5.34 1.56
N GLU A 279 23.30 6.19 1.72
CA GLU A 279 24.23 6.11 2.84
C GLU A 279 23.47 6.09 4.18
N ASP A 280 23.95 5.30 5.13
CA ASP A 280 23.34 5.12 6.46
C ASP A 280 21.90 4.52 6.48
N SER A 281 21.39 3.96 5.37
CA SER A 281 20.06 3.33 5.33
C SER A 281 19.98 1.92 5.94
N GLU A 282 21.12 1.28 6.21
CA GLU A 282 21.19 -0.10 6.70
C GLU A 282 20.36 -0.34 7.99
N PRO A 283 20.39 0.51 9.03
CA PRO A 283 19.58 0.31 10.24
C PRO A 283 18.07 0.33 9.96
N PHE A 284 17.62 1.20 9.04
CA PHE A 284 16.23 1.27 8.62
C PHE A 284 15.82 0.00 7.90
N TRP A 285 16.58 -0.43 6.89
CA TRP A 285 16.30 -1.67 6.18
C TRP A 285 16.38 -2.90 7.08
N ASP A 286 17.26 -2.90 8.07
CA ASP A 286 17.36 -3.98 9.05
C ASP A 286 16.08 -4.09 9.90
N ALA A 287 15.51 -2.95 10.29
CA ALA A 287 14.25 -2.90 11.03
C ALA A 287 13.06 -3.34 10.18
N VAL A 288 13.00 -2.92 8.90
CA VAL A 288 11.97 -3.34 7.93
C VAL A 288 12.08 -4.84 7.64
N LEU A 289 13.25 -5.29 7.18
CA LEU A 289 13.42 -6.64 6.63
C LEU A 289 13.34 -7.73 7.69
N ARG A 290 13.81 -7.48 8.93
CA ARG A 290 13.63 -8.47 10.03
C ARG A 290 12.17 -8.81 10.33
N LYS A 291 11.23 -7.93 9.98
CA LYS A 291 9.79 -8.09 10.21
C LYS A 291 9.03 -8.42 8.93
N THR A 292 9.68 -8.39 7.77
CA THR A 292 9.00 -8.52 6.47
C THR A 292 8.59 -9.96 6.21
N VAL A 293 7.28 -10.18 6.04
CA VAL A 293 6.72 -11.52 5.79
C VAL A 293 6.59 -11.84 4.31
N ALA A 294 6.41 -10.83 3.46
CA ALA A 294 6.41 -10.96 2.01
C ALA A 294 6.87 -9.68 1.33
N LEU A 295 7.41 -9.84 0.13
CA LEU A 295 7.66 -8.78 -0.85
C LEU A 295 6.57 -8.81 -1.92
N THR A 296 6.03 -7.66 -2.31
CA THR A 296 5.18 -7.51 -3.50
C THR A 296 5.83 -6.57 -4.51
N LEU A 297 5.70 -6.89 -5.79
CA LEU A 297 6.32 -6.18 -6.91
C LEU A 297 5.27 -5.95 -8.00
N ALA A 298 4.81 -4.69 -8.13
CA ALA A 298 3.92 -4.29 -9.21
C ALA A 298 4.72 -3.80 -10.41
N ARG A 299 4.54 -4.44 -11.57
CA ARG A 299 5.30 -4.10 -12.79
C ARG A 299 4.75 -2.89 -13.54
N GLU A 300 3.46 -2.63 -13.40
CA GLU A 300 2.72 -1.51 -13.98
C GLU A 300 3.17 -1.09 -15.38
N PRO A 301 3.01 -1.94 -16.42
CA PRO A 301 3.48 -1.62 -17.77
C PRO A 301 2.97 -0.28 -18.31
N HIS A 302 1.78 0.16 -17.93
CA HIS A 302 1.23 1.46 -18.34
C HIS A 302 1.97 2.66 -17.74
N HIS A 303 2.50 2.52 -16.51
CA HIS A 303 3.24 3.57 -15.81
C HIS A 303 4.75 3.48 -16.05
N CYS A 304 5.22 2.35 -16.58
CA CYS A 304 6.63 2.08 -16.86
C CYS A 304 7.04 2.18 -18.35
N GLY A 305 6.19 2.75 -19.22
CA GLY A 305 6.53 2.95 -20.65
C GLY A 305 6.27 1.75 -21.56
N GLY A 306 5.44 0.80 -21.12
CA GLY A 306 5.02 -0.38 -21.87
C GLY A 306 5.60 -1.69 -21.32
N LEU A 307 5.15 -2.82 -21.90
CA LEU A 307 5.47 -4.16 -21.40
C LEU A 307 6.98 -4.48 -21.46
N LEU A 308 7.66 -4.07 -22.53
CA LEU A 308 9.10 -4.31 -22.70
C LEU A 308 9.92 -3.48 -21.71
N ALA A 309 9.65 -2.17 -21.64
CA ALA A 309 10.34 -1.26 -20.73
C ALA A 309 10.15 -1.63 -19.26
N SER A 310 8.93 -2.03 -18.88
CA SER A 310 8.62 -2.57 -17.56
C SER A 310 9.39 -3.86 -17.25
N GLY A 311 9.54 -4.76 -18.24
CA GLY A 311 10.34 -5.97 -18.11
C GLY A 311 11.82 -5.69 -17.88
N ASP A 312 12.40 -4.77 -18.65
CA ASP A 312 13.81 -4.36 -18.50
C ASP A 312 14.04 -3.65 -17.15
N LEU A 313 13.12 -2.77 -16.76
CA LEU A 313 13.15 -2.09 -15.47
C LEU A 313 13.04 -3.08 -14.31
N PHE A 314 12.17 -4.09 -14.42
CA PHE A 314 12.07 -5.16 -13.43
C PHE A 314 13.40 -5.89 -13.28
N GLN A 315 14.10 -6.21 -14.38
CA GLN A 315 15.40 -6.87 -14.30
C GLN A 315 16.43 -6.02 -13.57
N ASP A 316 16.50 -4.71 -13.86
CA ASP A 316 17.42 -3.79 -13.19
C ASP A 316 17.09 -3.61 -11.70
N ALA A 317 15.81 -3.42 -11.37
CA ALA A 317 15.34 -3.34 -9.99
C ALA A 317 15.60 -4.65 -9.24
N ALA A 318 15.35 -5.80 -9.86
CA ALA A 318 15.60 -7.12 -9.29
C ALA A 318 17.09 -7.33 -8.93
N GLN A 319 18.03 -6.83 -9.75
CA GLN A 319 19.45 -6.92 -9.41
C GLN A 319 19.76 -6.20 -8.09
N VAL A 320 19.21 -5.00 -7.88
CA VAL A 320 19.45 -4.22 -6.65
C VAL A 320 18.67 -4.81 -5.48
N LEU A 321 17.36 -5.03 -5.65
CA LEU A 321 16.46 -5.54 -4.62
C LEU A 321 16.90 -6.92 -4.13
N PHE A 322 17.06 -7.90 -5.01
CA PHE A 322 17.38 -9.26 -4.57
C PHE A 322 18.84 -9.40 -4.14
N ARG A 323 19.80 -8.98 -4.97
CA ARG A 323 21.22 -9.27 -4.69
C ARG A 323 21.83 -8.35 -3.64
N GLU A 324 21.46 -7.08 -3.63
CA GLU A 324 22.12 -6.09 -2.77
C GLU A 324 21.33 -5.84 -1.50
N LEU A 325 20.03 -5.53 -1.62
CA LEU A 325 19.16 -5.28 -0.46
C LEU A 325 18.81 -6.58 0.28
N LEU A 326 18.27 -7.60 -0.39
CA LEU A 326 17.86 -8.85 0.25
C LEU A 326 18.99 -9.87 0.40
N ARG A 327 20.13 -9.65 -0.27
CA ARG A 327 21.30 -10.56 -0.25
C ARG A 327 20.94 -12.00 -0.63
N THR A 328 20.12 -12.12 -1.67
CA THR A 328 19.65 -13.39 -2.22
C THR A 328 19.82 -13.42 -3.73
N GLU A 329 19.89 -14.63 -4.30
CA GLU A 329 19.88 -14.74 -5.75
C GLU A 329 18.46 -14.45 -6.27
N PRO A 330 18.33 -13.62 -7.33
CA PRO A 330 17.05 -13.43 -7.97
C PRO A 330 16.58 -14.78 -8.54
N PRO A 331 15.29 -15.11 -8.40
CA PRO A 331 14.72 -16.39 -8.81
C PRO A 331 14.71 -16.59 -10.34
#